data_AF-A0A8H4SVB8-F1
#
_entry.id   AF-A0A8H4SVB8-F1
#
_cell.length_a   1.000
_cell.length_b   1.000
_cell.length_c   1.000
_cell.angle_alpha   90.00
_cell.angle_beta   90.00
_cell.angle_gamma   90.00
#
_symmetry.space_group_name_H-M   'P 1'
#
loop_
_entity.id
_entity.type
_entity.pdbx_description
1 polymer ?
#
loop_
_entity_poly.entity_id
_entity_poly.type
_entity_poly.pdbx_seq_one_letter_code
_entity_poly.pdbx_strand_id
1 'polypeptide(L)'
;MGSQPEKENGRVDLRPEEVIGDLGFTPMVKVADPWTVDKVVKEIPGGAPTEESSSPLPFFHMLERLKTTKREGWRRFGISRGESIADHMYRMSLISMFAPPSLAQKLDLPKCMKMCLIHDMAELLVGDITPVDGVPKPEKSRREAETMDFLTKNLLRNVAGGTTGEDIRAIWQEYEDSETPESHFVHDVDKMELLLQMVEYEKRGEGKVDLGEFAYVATRMTLPEMKAWGQEVLKEREAFWGSKEHVHGEQGVNGGVTSERKGQQDNYYNKD
;
A
#
# COMPACT_ATOMS: atom_id res chain seq x y z
N MET A 1 19.72 -33.81 -33.93
CA MET A 1 20.22 -32.86 -32.91
C MET A 1 19.23 -31.71 -32.86
N GLY A 2 18.24 -31.83 -31.98
CA GLY A 2 17.23 -30.79 -31.78
C GLY A 2 17.75 -29.81 -30.76
N SER A 3 18.11 -28.60 -31.20
CA SER A 3 18.36 -27.48 -30.32
C SER A 3 17.00 -26.95 -29.82
N GLN A 4 16.69 -27.21 -28.55
CA GLN A 4 15.68 -26.43 -27.84
C GLN A 4 16.20 -25.00 -27.67
N PRO A 5 15.40 -23.97 -27.93
CA PRO A 5 15.78 -22.61 -27.56
C PRO A 5 15.70 -22.49 -26.04
N GLU A 6 16.82 -22.09 -25.44
CA GLU A 6 16.90 -21.65 -24.05
C GLU A 6 15.94 -20.49 -23.83
N LYS A 7 15.10 -20.58 -22.79
CA LYS A 7 14.26 -19.47 -22.35
C LYS A 7 15.15 -18.45 -21.64
N GLU A 8 15.72 -17.52 -22.41
CA GLU A 8 16.21 -16.25 -21.87
C GLU A 8 15.04 -15.48 -21.24
N ASN A 9 15.30 -14.85 -20.09
CA ASN A 9 14.40 -14.04 -19.26
C ASN A 9 13.21 -13.46 -20.03
N GLY A 10 11.99 -13.86 -19.65
CA GLY A 10 10.72 -13.57 -20.32
C GLY A 10 10.34 -12.09 -20.48
N ARG A 11 11.14 -11.34 -21.26
CA ARG A 11 10.72 -10.10 -21.90
C ARG A 11 9.87 -10.48 -23.09
N VAL A 12 8.55 -10.35 -22.93
CA VAL A 12 7.63 -10.33 -24.06
C VAL A 12 8.03 -9.13 -24.93
N ASP A 13 8.30 -9.36 -26.20
CA ASP A 13 8.69 -8.32 -27.15
C ASP A 13 7.44 -7.50 -27.49
N LEU A 14 7.11 -6.53 -26.64
CA LEU A 14 5.92 -5.68 -26.76
C LEU A 14 6.09 -4.70 -27.91
N ARG A 15 5.01 -4.44 -28.65
CA ARG A 15 5.01 -3.41 -29.70
C ARG A 15 5.23 -2.03 -29.06
N PRO A 16 5.87 -1.08 -29.77
CA PRO A 16 6.09 0.27 -29.24
C PRO A 16 4.82 0.95 -28.71
N GLU A 17 3.67 0.73 -29.35
CA GLU A 17 2.39 1.29 -28.92
C GLU A 17 1.86 0.66 -27.62
N GLU A 18 2.15 -0.63 -27.38
CA GLU A 18 1.82 -1.31 -26.13
C GLU A 18 2.71 -0.80 -24.99
N VAL A 19 4.00 -0.58 -25.26
CA VAL A 19 4.92 0.04 -24.30
C VAL A 19 4.49 1.45 -23.94
N ILE A 20 4.14 2.27 -24.94
CA ILE A 20 3.66 3.64 -24.72
C ILE A 20 2.33 3.65 -23.96
N GLY A 21 1.42 2.73 -24.27
CA GLY A 21 0.11 2.62 -23.63
C GLY A 21 0.16 2.27 -22.14
N ASP A 22 1.26 1.66 -21.68
CA ASP A 22 1.41 1.15 -20.30
C ASP A 22 2.47 1.91 -19.47
N LEU A 23 2.98 3.06 -19.95
CA LEU A 23 3.99 3.86 -19.22
C LEU A 23 3.52 4.32 -17.83
N GLY A 24 2.21 4.38 -17.58
CA GLY A 24 1.62 4.71 -16.28
C GLY A 24 1.58 3.54 -15.29
N PHE A 25 2.19 2.41 -15.63
CA PHE A 25 2.27 1.21 -14.81
C PHE A 25 3.73 0.80 -14.63
N THR A 26 4.10 0.52 -13.38
CA THR A 26 5.40 -0.05 -13.05
C THR A 26 5.18 -1.46 -12.50
N PRO A 27 5.66 -2.51 -13.20
CA PRO A 27 5.59 -3.86 -12.65
C PRO A 27 6.49 -3.98 -11.42
N MET A 28 6.08 -4.81 -10.48
CA MET A 28 6.91 -5.18 -9.34
C MET A 28 8.20 -5.83 -9.83
N VAL A 29 9.33 -5.30 -9.36
CA VAL A 29 10.66 -5.83 -9.69
C VAL A 29 10.87 -7.12 -8.91
N LYS A 30 11.02 -8.24 -9.62
CA LYS A 30 11.28 -9.55 -9.00
C LYS A 30 12.76 -9.83 -8.99
N VAL A 31 13.32 -10.06 -7.81
CA VAL A 31 14.73 -10.39 -7.60
C VAL A 31 14.87 -11.75 -6.92
N ALA A 32 15.98 -12.45 -7.20
CA ALA A 32 16.29 -13.72 -6.55
C ALA A 32 16.62 -13.52 -5.07
N ASP A 33 16.18 -14.46 -4.23
CA ASP A 33 16.50 -14.46 -2.81
C ASP A 33 18.02 -14.55 -2.54
N PRO A 34 18.53 -13.93 -1.46
CA PRO A 34 17.78 -13.05 -0.56
C PRO A 34 17.43 -11.72 -1.24
N TRP A 35 16.22 -11.21 -1.00
CA TRP A 35 15.82 -9.88 -1.46
C TRP A 35 16.68 -8.81 -0.81
N THR A 36 17.18 -7.85 -1.61
CA THR A 36 17.91 -6.67 -1.13
C THR A 36 17.56 -5.46 -1.97
N VAL A 37 17.64 -4.27 -1.36
CA VAL A 37 17.45 -2.99 -2.06
C VAL A 37 18.36 -2.87 -3.28
N ASP A 38 19.65 -3.21 -3.16
CA ASP A 38 20.63 -3.14 -4.26
C ASP A 38 20.22 -3.97 -5.48
N LYS A 39 19.64 -5.15 -5.26
CA LYS A 39 19.17 -6.00 -6.37
C LYS A 39 17.97 -5.36 -7.05
N VAL A 40 17.03 -4.83 -6.27
CA VAL A 40 15.83 -4.18 -6.82
C VAL A 40 16.20 -2.94 -7.61
N VAL A 41 17.04 -2.07 -7.04
CA VAL A 41 17.46 -0.80 -7.63
C VAL A 41 18.19 -1.00 -8.97
N LYS A 42 19.00 -2.04 -9.10
CA LYS A 42 19.71 -2.37 -10.36
C LYS A 42 18.78 -2.78 -11.51
N GLU A 43 17.61 -3.32 -11.18
CA GLU A 43 16.63 -3.79 -12.14
C GLU A 43 15.55 -2.74 -12.47
N ILE A 44 15.62 -1.54 -11.86
CA ILE A 44 14.68 -0.45 -12.15
C ILE A 44 14.86 0.04 -13.59
N PRO A 45 13.78 0.10 -14.39
CA PRO A 45 13.81 0.72 -15.71
C PRO A 45 14.26 2.17 -15.63
N GLY A 46 15.23 2.57 -16.46
CA GLY A 46 15.85 3.90 -16.40
C GLY A 46 17.14 3.97 -15.58
N GLY A 47 17.49 2.89 -14.86
CA GLY A 47 18.73 2.76 -14.11
C GLY A 47 18.60 3.15 -12.63
N ALA A 48 19.64 2.81 -11.87
CA ALA A 48 19.73 3.14 -10.44
C ALA A 48 19.78 4.66 -10.21
N PRO A 49 19.14 5.18 -9.15
CA PRO A 49 19.22 6.60 -8.81
C PRO A 49 20.64 6.95 -8.33
N THR A 50 21.05 8.20 -8.53
CA THR A 50 22.31 8.71 -8.01
C THR A 50 22.24 8.86 -6.49
N GLU A 51 23.08 8.13 -5.77
CA GLU A 51 23.22 8.22 -4.31
C GLU A 51 24.15 9.37 -3.89
N GLU A 52 24.07 9.77 -2.62
CA GLU A 52 24.90 10.82 -1.99
C GLU A 52 24.85 12.20 -2.68
N SER A 53 23.83 12.43 -3.53
CA SER A 53 23.56 13.71 -4.17
C SER A 53 23.21 14.78 -3.12
N SER A 54 23.71 16.01 -3.31
CA SER A 54 23.26 17.20 -2.54
C SER A 54 21.91 17.75 -3.03
N SER A 55 21.42 17.25 -4.16
CA SER A 55 20.12 17.55 -4.75
C SER A 55 19.09 16.48 -4.40
N PRO A 56 17.83 16.84 -4.07
CA PRO A 56 16.76 15.88 -3.77
C PRO A 56 16.18 15.19 -5.02
N LEU A 57 16.63 15.55 -6.22
CA LEU A 57 16.07 15.03 -7.47
C LEU A 57 16.08 13.49 -7.59
N PRO A 58 17.13 12.74 -7.18
CA PRO A 58 17.09 11.28 -7.21
C PRO A 58 15.96 10.71 -6.36
N PHE A 59 15.72 11.28 -5.17
CA PHE A 59 14.58 10.90 -4.33
C PHE A 59 13.24 11.22 -4.99
N PHE A 60 13.09 12.39 -5.62
CA PHE A 60 11.86 12.75 -6.33
C PHE A 60 11.55 11.83 -7.52
N HIS A 61 12.58 11.39 -8.26
CA HIS A 61 12.40 10.40 -9.31
C HIS A 61 11.93 9.05 -8.75
N MET A 62 12.44 8.64 -7.58
CA MET A 62 11.97 7.40 -6.94
C MET A 62 10.51 7.47 -6.49
N LEU A 63 10.04 8.63 -6.01
CA LEU A 63 8.64 8.81 -5.59
C LEU A 63 7.63 8.61 -6.74
N GLU A 64 8.04 8.76 -8.00
CA GLU A 64 7.17 8.51 -9.15
C GLU A 64 6.63 7.07 -9.17
N ARG A 65 7.41 6.11 -8.65
CA ARG A 65 7.02 4.71 -8.59
C ARG A 65 5.77 4.47 -7.74
N LEU A 66 5.48 5.34 -6.76
CA LEU A 66 4.23 5.26 -5.99
C LEU A 66 2.99 5.60 -6.84
N LYS A 67 3.15 6.36 -7.93
CA LYS A 67 2.08 6.71 -8.88
C LYS A 67 1.82 5.58 -9.89
N THR A 68 2.87 4.84 -10.23
CA THR A 68 2.84 3.81 -11.27
C THR A 68 2.65 2.40 -10.72
N THR A 69 2.93 2.17 -9.43
CA THR A 69 2.56 0.94 -8.72
C THR A 69 1.08 1.03 -8.29
N LYS A 70 0.24 0.12 -8.80
CA LYS A 70 -1.18 0.01 -8.37
C LYS A 70 -1.32 -0.92 -7.17
N ARG A 71 -2.32 -0.68 -6.33
CA ARG A 71 -2.63 -1.51 -5.16
C ARG A 71 -3.01 -2.94 -5.58
N GLU A 72 -2.25 -3.93 -5.14
CA GLU A 72 -2.36 -5.36 -5.50
C GLU A 72 -3.67 -5.97 -5.00
N GLY A 73 -4.20 -5.49 -3.88
CA GLY A 73 -5.49 -5.90 -3.34
C GLY A 73 -6.59 -5.89 -4.41
N TRP A 74 -6.69 -4.82 -5.20
CA TRP A 74 -7.70 -4.68 -6.25
C TRP A 74 -7.42 -5.53 -7.48
N ARG A 75 -6.14 -5.70 -7.85
CA ARG A 75 -5.75 -6.51 -9.01
C ARG A 75 -6.18 -7.97 -8.88
N ARG A 76 -6.21 -8.51 -7.66
CA ARG A 76 -6.72 -9.86 -7.36
C ARG A 76 -8.18 -10.07 -7.77
N PHE A 77 -8.95 -8.99 -7.87
CA PHE A 77 -10.35 -8.99 -8.31
C PHE A 77 -10.51 -8.59 -9.78
N GLY A 78 -9.42 -8.58 -10.56
CA GLY A 78 -9.43 -8.22 -11.98
C GLY A 78 -9.46 -6.71 -12.26
N ILE A 79 -9.27 -5.87 -11.24
CA ILE A 79 -9.25 -4.41 -11.38
C ILE A 79 -7.84 -3.97 -11.82
N SER A 80 -7.59 -4.00 -13.12
CA SER A 80 -6.28 -3.66 -13.71
C SER A 80 -5.95 -2.17 -13.67
N ARG A 81 -6.97 -1.30 -13.73
CA ARG A 81 -6.84 0.17 -13.65
C ARG A 81 -7.32 0.71 -12.30
N GLY A 82 -6.88 0.05 -11.23
CA GLY A 82 -7.12 0.49 -9.85
C GLY A 82 -6.27 1.71 -9.48
N GLU A 83 -6.50 2.20 -8.27
CA GLU A 83 -5.73 3.27 -7.66
C GLU A 83 -4.24 2.90 -7.50
N SER A 84 -3.40 3.92 -7.50
CA SER A 84 -2.00 3.81 -7.11
C SER A 84 -1.81 3.97 -5.61
N ILE A 85 -0.63 3.58 -5.11
CA ILE A 85 -0.26 3.81 -3.70
C ILE A 85 -0.29 5.32 -3.37
N ALA A 86 0.12 6.16 -4.33
CA ALA A 86 0.04 7.61 -4.18
C ALA A 86 -1.41 8.14 -4.08
N ASP A 87 -2.36 7.53 -4.80
CA ASP A 87 -3.79 7.91 -4.73
C ASP A 87 -4.35 7.60 -3.33
N HIS A 88 -4.05 6.40 -2.82
CA HIS A 88 -4.40 5.93 -1.47
C HIS A 88 -3.86 6.89 -0.39
N MET A 89 -2.54 7.12 -0.37
CA MET A 89 -1.90 8.02 0.60
C MET A 89 -2.42 9.47 0.52
N TYR A 90 -2.72 9.95 -0.70
CA TYR A 90 -3.31 11.28 -0.89
C TYR A 90 -4.67 11.38 -0.22
N ARG A 91 -5.57 10.41 -0.47
CA ARG A 91 -6.92 10.45 0.12
C ARG A 91 -6.86 10.27 1.63
N MET A 92 -5.99 9.40 2.16
CA MET A 92 -5.74 9.30 3.60
C MET A 92 -5.33 10.64 4.22
N SER A 93 -4.40 11.36 3.59
CA SER A 93 -3.97 12.66 4.10
C SER A 93 -5.14 13.65 4.15
N LEU A 94 -6.04 13.66 3.17
CA LEU A 94 -7.25 14.48 3.22
C LEU A 94 -8.24 14.02 4.29
N ILE A 95 -8.49 12.72 4.42
CA ILE A 95 -9.38 12.17 5.48
C ILE A 95 -8.88 12.60 6.86
N SER A 96 -7.56 12.56 7.10
CA SER A 96 -6.97 12.93 8.38
C SER A 96 -7.26 14.38 8.81
N MET A 97 -7.52 15.29 7.86
CA MET A 97 -7.90 16.68 8.15
C MET A 97 -9.27 16.80 8.82
N PHE A 98 -10.12 15.79 8.68
CA PHE A 98 -11.47 15.75 9.23
C PHE A 98 -11.54 15.03 10.59
N ALA A 99 -10.40 14.85 11.26
CA ALA A 99 -10.35 14.24 12.59
C ALA A 99 -11.48 14.79 13.50
N PRO A 100 -12.34 13.91 14.06
CA PRO A 100 -13.42 14.30 14.95
C PRO A 100 -12.93 15.22 16.08
N PRO A 101 -13.73 16.19 16.57
CA PRO A 101 -13.29 17.14 17.59
C PRO A 101 -12.70 16.50 18.86
N SER A 102 -13.20 15.33 19.25
CA SER A 102 -12.72 14.54 20.39
C SER A 102 -11.30 13.97 20.21
N LEU A 103 -10.86 13.79 18.96
CA LEU A 103 -9.54 13.34 18.57
C LEU A 103 -8.64 14.52 18.18
N ALA A 104 -9.14 15.48 17.38
CA ALA A 104 -8.37 16.61 16.87
C ALA A 104 -7.68 17.45 17.96
N GLN A 105 -8.28 17.54 19.15
CA GLN A 105 -7.68 18.25 20.29
C GLN A 105 -6.49 17.53 20.93
N LYS A 106 -6.25 16.27 20.57
CA LYS A 106 -5.25 15.38 21.17
C LYS A 106 -4.18 14.92 20.16
N LEU A 107 -4.32 15.32 18.90
CA LEU A 107 -3.48 14.86 17.80
C LEU A 107 -2.72 16.04 17.19
N ASP A 108 -1.46 15.82 16.84
CA ASP A 108 -0.77 16.68 15.88
C ASP A 108 -1.24 16.34 14.45
N LEU A 109 -2.29 17.01 13.98
CA LEU A 109 -2.85 16.76 12.64
C LEU A 109 -1.84 16.99 11.49
N PRO A 110 -1.00 18.04 11.49
CA PRO A 110 0.09 18.14 10.54
C PRO A 110 1.01 16.91 10.53
N LYS A 111 1.34 16.34 11.69
CA LYS A 111 2.11 15.08 11.76
C LYS A 111 1.32 13.89 11.21
N CYS A 112 0.03 13.75 11.54
CA CYS A 112 -0.83 12.70 10.96
C CYS A 112 -0.87 12.78 9.43
N MET A 113 -1.03 13.99 8.87
CA MET A 113 -1.04 14.21 7.42
C MET A 113 0.29 13.80 6.78
N LYS A 114 1.43 14.17 7.38
CA LYS A 114 2.75 13.73 6.92
C LYS A 114 2.89 12.21 6.98
N MET A 115 2.42 11.60 8.08
CA MET A 115 2.47 10.15 8.27
C MET A 115 1.65 9.42 7.19
N CYS A 116 0.43 9.89 6.88
CA CYS A 116 -0.36 9.35 5.75
C CYS A 116 0.43 9.37 4.43
N LEU A 117 1.18 10.44 4.16
CA LEU A 117 1.97 10.61 2.93
C LEU A 117 3.29 9.82 2.91
N ILE A 118 3.67 9.18 4.02
CA ILE A 118 4.97 8.53 4.21
C ILE A 118 4.84 7.03 4.49
N HIS A 119 3.77 6.57 5.13
CA HIS A 119 3.70 5.20 5.69
C HIS A 119 3.99 4.09 4.66
N ASP A 120 3.35 4.15 3.49
CA ASP A 120 3.55 3.18 2.39
C ASP A 120 4.69 3.58 1.42
N MET A 121 5.55 4.54 1.77
CA MET A 121 6.63 5.00 0.88
C MET A 121 7.61 3.86 0.53
N ALA A 122 7.82 2.91 1.43
CA ALA A 122 8.69 1.75 1.21
C ALA A 122 8.20 0.84 0.06
N GLU A 123 6.90 0.83 -0.24
CA GLU A 123 6.30 0.02 -1.30
C GLU A 123 6.80 0.41 -2.70
N LEU A 124 7.45 1.58 -2.85
CA LEU A 124 8.05 1.98 -4.12
C LEU A 124 9.15 1.01 -4.60
N LEU A 125 9.83 0.32 -3.68
CA LEU A 125 10.78 -0.76 -3.98
C LEU A 125 10.27 -2.14 -3.59
N VAL A 126 9.62 -2.25 -2.43
CA VAL A 126 9.14 -3.53 -1.90
C VAL A 126 7.98 -4.08 -2.75
N GLY A 127 7.20 -3.18 -3.36
CA GLY A 127 5.88 -3.46 -3.91
C GLY A 127 4.81 -3.53 -2.82
N ASP A 128 3.55 -3.43 -3.24
CA ASP A 128 2.39 -3.63 -2.35
C ASP A 128 2.24 -5.14 -2.06
N ILE A 129 2.94 -5.61 -1.02
CA ILE A 129 2.89 -7.01 -0.60
C ILE A 129 1.60 -7.24 0.19
N THR A 130 0.74 -8.11 -0.32
CA THR A 130 -0.52 -8.50 0.30
C THR A 130 -0.38 -9.79 1.12
N PRO A 131 -1.32 -10.08 2.04
CA PRO A 131 -1.27 -11.31 2.84
C PRO A 131 -1.24 -12.62 2.02
N VAL A 132 -1.67 -12.60 0.75
CA VAL A 132 -1.69 -13.79 -0.11
C VAL A 132 -0.36 -14.06 -0.82
N ASP A 133 0.59 -13.13 -0.76
CA ASP A 133 1.90 -13.26 -1.43
C ASP A 133 2.87 -14.17 -0.66
N GLY A 134 2.51 -14.58 0.57
CA GLY A 134 3.27 -15.57 1.34
C GLY A 134 4.60 -15.06 1.92
N VAL A 135 4.87 -13.74 1.82
CA VAL A 135 6.04 -13.12 2.46
C VAL A 135 5.75 -12.97 3.97
N PRO A 136 6.59 -13.55 4.85
CA PRO A 136 6.38 -13.41 6.29
C PRO A 136 6.48 -11.95 6.74
N LYS A 137 5.64 -11.53 7.71
CA LYS A 137 5.66 -10.15 8.27
C LYS A 137 7.07 -9.67 8.67
N PRO A 138 7.92 -10.47 9.36
CA PRO A 138 9.27 -10.01 9.70
C PRO A 138 10.15 -9.73 8.47
N GLU A 139 9.96 -10.51 7.39
CA GLU A 139 10.68 -10.28 6.14
C GLU A 139 10.14 -9.03 5.43
N LYS A 140 8.82 -8.84 5.35
CA LYS A 140 8.21 -7.60 4.82
C LYS A 140 8.77 -6.37 5.55
N SER A 141 8.69 -6.36 6.89
CA SER A 141 9.18 -5.26 7.72
C SER A 141 10.69 -5.01 7.53
N ARG A 142 11.51 -6.06 7.39
CA ARG A 142 12.94 -5.92 7.05
C ARG A 142 13.14 -5.22 5.70
N ARG A 143 12.42 -5.65 4.66
CA ARG A 143 12.51 -5.05 3.31
C ARG A 143 12.10 -3.59 3.30
N GLU A 144 11.05 -3.25 4.05
CA GLU A 144 10.54 -1.89 4.16
C GLU A 144 11.50 -0.99 4.93
N ALA A 145 12.03 -1.47 6.05
CA ALA A 145 13.05 -0.75 6.82
C ALA A 145 14.33 -0.49 6.00
N GLU A 146 14.82 -1.49 5.26
CA GLU A 146 15.97 -1.31 4.35
C GLU A 146 15.68 -0.32 3.23
N THR A 147 14.46 -0.33 2.69
CA THR A 147 14.04 0.63 1.67
C THR A 147 14.02 2.05 2.23
N MET A 148 13.43 2.26 3.41
CA MET A 148 13.39 3.57 4.05
C MET A 148 14.78 4.06 4.42
N ASP A 149 15.65 3.17 4.89
CA ASP A 149 17.06 3.49 5.12
C ASP A 149 17.77 3.92 3.82
N PHE A 150 17.56 3.23 2.71
CA PHE A 150 18.09 3.65 1.41
C PHE A 150 17.59 5.04 0.99
N LEU A 151 16.28 5.27 1.04
CA LEU A 151 15.69 6.56 0.66
C LEU A 151 16.22 7.71 1.53
N THR A 152 16.34 7.49 2.83
CA THR A 152 16.65 8.56 3.79
C THR A 152 18.14 8.75 4.00
N LYS A 153 18.93 7.66 4.02
CA LYS A 153 20.38 7.67 4.32
C LYS A 153 21.25 7.67 3.06
N ASN A 154 20.76 7.17 1.92
CA ASN A 154 21.54 7.18 0.68
C ASN A 154 21.13 8.33 -0.25
N LEU A 155 19.82 8.57 -0.41
CA LEU A 155 19.35 9.61 -1.33
C LEU A 155 19.20 10.99 -0.69
N LEU A 156 18.92 11.07 0.61
CA LEU A 156 18.64 12.34 1.31
C LEU A 156 19.70 12.80 2.31
N ARG A 157 20.71 11.97 2.62
CA ARG A 157 21.74 12.29 3.63
C ARG A 157 22.45 13.63 3.39
N ASN A 158 22.72 13.99 2.15
CA ASN A 158 23.42 15.24 1.80
C ASN A 158 22.45 16.39 1.42
N VAL A 159 21.14 16.18 1.49
CA VAL A 159 20.11 17.18 1.21
C VAL A 159 19.74 17.89 2.51
N ALA A 160 19.82 19.22 2.54
CA ALA A 160 19.48 20.03 3.73
C ALA A 160 20.14 19.53 5.04
N GLY A 161 21.37 19.03 4.95
CA GLY A 161 22.11 18.49 6.10
C GLY A 161 21.57 17.17 6.65
N GLY A 162 20.75 16.43 5.89
CA GLY A 162 20.20 15.13 6.28
C GLY A 162 18.90 15.19 7.08
N THR A 163 18.58 16.36 7.65
CA THR A 163 17.42 16.59 8.54
C THR A 163 16.09 16.14 7.92
N THR A 164 15.86 16.42 6.63
CA THR A 164 14.64 15.98 5.94
C THR A 164 14.53 14.45 5.86
N GLY A 165 15.64 13.75 5.62
CA GLY A 165 15.67 12.29 5.60
C GLY A 165 15.41 11.70 6.99
N GLU A 166 16.01 12.30 8.03
CA GLU A 166 15.80 11.91 9.43
C GLU A 166 14.34 12.06 9.86
N ASP A 167 13.70 13.19 9.54
CA ASP A 167 12.29 13.44 9.83
C ASP A 167 11.37 12.41 9.14
N ILE A 168 11.61 12.12 7.85
CA ILE A 168 10.83 11.11 7.10
C ILE A 168 11.00 9.73 7.75
N ARG A 169 12.23 9.35 8.08
CA ARG A 169 12.54 8.05 8.68
C ARG A 169 11.89 7.88 10.06
N ALA A 170 11.84 8.95 10.85
CA ALA A 170 11.24 8.97 12.17
C ALA A 170 9.71 8.85 12.08
N ILE A 171 9.06 9.61 11.19
CA ILE A 171 7.61 9.54 10.98
C ILE A 171 7.20 8.14 10.50
N TRP A 172 7.97 7.54 9.57
CA TRP A 172 7.72 6.18 9.12
C TRP A 172 7.85 5.17 10.26
N GLN A 173 8.90 5.27 11.08
CA GLN A 173 9.07 4.37 12.23
C GLN A 173 7.92 4.49 13.23
N GLU A 174 7.47 5.72 13.50
CA GLU A 174 6.36 5.95 14.42
C GLU A 174 5.06 5.25 13.96
N TYR A 175 4.81 5.22 12.64
CA TYR A 175 3.69 4.46 12.08
C TYR A 175 3.87 2.94 12.27
N GLU A 176 5.05 2.41 11.97
CA GLU A 176 5.37 0.98 12.10
C GLU A 176 5.31 0.48 13.54
N ASP A 177 5.82 1.27 14.48
CA ASP A 177 5.81 0.94 15.92
C ASP A 177 4.37 0.91 16.46
N SER A 178 3.47 1.72 15.88
CA SER A 178 2.05 1.77 16.24
C SER A 178 1.79 2.02 17.73
N GLU A 179 2.58 2.87 18.38
CA GLU A 179 2.49 3.13 19.83
C GLU A 179 1.83 4.49 20.16
N THR A 180 1.85 5.45 19.22
CA THR A 180 1.41 6.84 19.48
C THR A 180 -0.07 7.06 19.14
N PRO A 181 -0.74 8.06 19.75
CA PRO A 181 -2.10 8.44 19.35
C PRO A 181 -2.21 8.79 17.85
N GLU A 182 -1.20 9.44 17.27
CA GLU A 182 -1.17 9.74 15.84
C GLU A 182 -1.06 8.48 14.99
N SER A 183 -0.17 7.54 15.33
CA SER A 183 -0.05 6.27 14.60
C SER A 183 -1.34 5.46 14.63
N HIS A 184 -1.99 5.34 15.79
CA HIS A 184 -3.29 4.68 15.91
C HIS A 184 -4.38 5.35 15.05
N PHE A 185 -4.41 6.68 15.03
CA PHE A 185 -5.35 7.41 14.19
C PHE A 185 -5.09 7.17 12.70
N VAL A 186 -3.83 7.24 12.25
CA VAL A 186 -3.46 7.01 10.84
C VAL A 186 -3.72 5.56 10.43
N HIS A 187 -3.50 4.58 11.31
CA HIS A 187 -3.87 3.18 11.10
C HIS A 187 -5.38 3.00 10.90
N ASP A 188 -6.23 3.74 11.62
CA ASP A 188 -7.67 3.69 11.40
C ASP A 188 -8.10 4.47 10.14
N VAL A 189 -7.38 5.53 9.77
CA VAL A 189 -7.58 6.27 8.51
C VAL A 189 -7.23 5.41 7.29
N ASP A 190 -6.16 4.63 7.34
CA ASP A 190 -5.81 3.65 6.29
C ASP A 190 -6.96 2.67 6.03
N LYS A 191 -7.46 2.04 7.10
CA LYS A 191 -8.62 1.12 7.02
C LYS A 191 -9.87 1.82 6.51
N MET A 192 -10.10 3.07 6.90
CA MET A 192 -11.24 3.87 6.43
C MET A 192 -11.16 4.08 4.92
N GLU A 193 -9.98 4.44 4.43
CA GLU A 193 -9.73 4.70 3.02
C GLU A 193 -10.01 3.44 2.17
N LEU A 194 -9.54 2.27 2.64
CA LEU A 194 -9.81 0.99 1.99
C LEU A 194 -11.31 0.67 1.91
N LEU A 195 -12.06 0.90 3.00
CA LEU A 195 -13.51 0.67 3.02
C LEU A 195 -14.26 1.58 2.04
N LEU A 196 -13.86 2.84 1.95
CA LEU A 196 -14.44 3.78 0.99
C LEU A 196 -14.14 3.33 -0.44
N GLN A 197 -12.89 2.96 -0.73
CA GLN A 197 -12.52 2.52 -2.08
C GLN A 197 -13.27 1.26 -2.51
N MET A 198 -13.44 0.31 -1.59
CA MET A 198 -14.23 -0.90 -1.79
C MET A 198 -15.64 -0.55 -2.27
N VAL A 199 -16.37 0.28 -1.53
CA VAL A 199 -17.75 0.67 -1.88
C VAL A 199 -17.81 1.39 -3.23
N GLU A 200 -16.87 2.30 -3.49
CA GLU A 200 -16.82 3.03 -4.75
C GLU A 200 -16.59 2.13 -5.97
N TYR A 201 -15.72 1.13 -5.84
CA TYR A 201 -15.46 0.16 -6.91
C TYR A 201 -16.62 -0.79 -7.13
N GLU A 202 -17.28 -1.27 -6.07
CA GLU A 202 -18.50 -2.07 -6.21
C GLU A 202 -19.61 -1.29 -6.90
N LYS A 203 -19.81 -0.02 -6.51
CA LYS A 203 -20.78 0.89 -7.14
C LYS A 203 -20.45 1.14 -8.61
N ARG A 204 -19.20 1.46 -8.91
CA ARG A 204 -18.73 1.70 -10.29
C ARG A 204 -18.82 0.44 -11.15
N GLY A 205 -18.58 -0.72 -10.55
CA GLY A 205 -18.78 -2.03 -11.17
C GLY A 205 -20.24 -2.46 -11.23
N GLU A 206 -21.19 -1.65 -10.73
CA GLU A 206 -22.63 -1.94 -10.68
C GLU A 206 -22.94 -3.29 -9.99
N GLY A 207 -22.13 -3.67 -9.00
CA GLY A 207 -22.25 -4.94 -8.26
C GLY A 207 -21.82 -6.17 -9.07
N LYS A 208 -21.07 -6.01 -10.17
CA LYS A 208 -20.47 -7.12 -10.94
C LYS A 208 -19.21 -7.67 -10.27
N VAL A 209 -18.66 -6.96 -9.30
CA VAL A 209 -17.55 -7.38 -8.45
C VAL A 209 -17.98 -7.21 -7.00
N ASP A 210 -17.73 -8.24 -6.20
CA ASP A 210 -17.95 -8.24 -4.77
C ASP A 210 -16.59 -8.16 -4.08
N LEU A 211 -16.37 -7.06 -3.38
CA LEU A 211 -15.14 -6.73 -2.69
C LEU A 211 -15.31 -6.89 -1.16
N GLY A 212 -16.36 -7.58 -0.71
CA GLY A 212 -16.72 -7.72 0.69
C GLY A 212 -15.68 -8.40 1.57
N GLU A 213 -14.68 -9.08 0.98
CA GLU A 213 -13.50 -9.57 1.72
C GLU A 213 -12.83 -8.42 2.49
N PHE A 214 -12.73 -7.22 1.89
CA PHE A 214 -12.09 -6.06 2.53
C PHE A 214 -12.88 -5.49 3.70
N ALA A 215 -14.19 -5.77 3.82
CA ALA A 215 -15.01 -5.27 4.92
C ALA A 215 -14.52 -5.74 6.30
N TYR A 216 -13.68 -6.79 6.37
CA TYR A 216 -13.09 -7.25 7.64
C TYR A 216 -12.25 -6.17 8.32
N VAL A 217 -11.62 -5.24 7.59
CA VAL A 217 -10.76 -4.22 8.24
C VAL A 217 -11.54 -3.31 9.18
N ALA A 218 -12.87 -3.20 9.01
CA ALA A 218 -13.73 -2.49 9.95
C ALA A 218 -13.69 -3.08 11.37
N THR A 219 -13.44 -4.39 11.52
CA THR A 219 -13.30 -5.04 12.83
C THR A 219 -11.95 -4.73 13.49
N ARG A 220 -10.97 -4.29 12.70
CA ARG A 220 -9.61 -3.95 13.11
C ARG A 220 -9.43 -2.47 13.42
N MET A 221 -10.44 -1.64 13.17
CA MET A 221 -10.44 -0.25 13.65
C MET A 221 -10.43 -0.24 15.19
N THR A 222 -9.78 0.75 15.79
CA THR A 222 -9.57 0.79 17.24
C THR A 222 -10.33 1.94 17.89
N LEU A 223 -10.31 3.12 17.27
CA LEU A 223 -10.90 4.35 17.77
C LEU A 223 -12.43 4.33 17.62
N PRO A 224 -13.20 4.66 18.67
CA PRO A 224 -14.66 4.66 18.62
C PRO A 224 -15.24 5.53 17.50
N GLU A 225 -14.65 6.70 17.27
CA GLU A 225 -15.11 7.62 16.24
C GLU A 225 -14.89 7.06 14.83
N MET A 226 -13.74 6.43 14.59
CA MET A 226 -13.43 5.81 13.30
C MET A 226 -14.29 4.56 13.05
N LYS A 227 -14.56 3.77 14.10
CA LYS A 227 -15.52 2.66 14.05
C LYS A 227 -16.92 3.14 13.64
N ALA A 228 -17.36 4.29 14.15
CA ALA A 228 -18.67 4.84 13.82
C ALA A 228 -18.78 5.14 12.31
N TRP A 229 -17.79 5.81 11.73
CA TRP A 229 -17.72 6.03 10.28
C TRP A 229 -17.63 4.72 9.50
N GLY A 230 -16.86 3.74 9.99
CA GLY A 230 -16.73 2.43 9.33
C GLY A 230 -18.10 1.73 9.23
N GLN A 231 -18.90 1.82 10.30
CA GLN A 231 -20.27 1.31 10.30
C GLN A 231 -21.20 2.09 9.36
N GLU A 232 -21.00 3.38 9.18
CA GLU A 232 -21.76 4.16 8.19
C GLU A 232 -21.45 3.72 6.76
N VAL A 233 -20.17 3.55 6.42
CA VAL A 233 -19.74 3.04 5.11
C VAL A 233 -20.29 1.63 4.85
N LEU A 234 -20.26 0.75 5.86
CA LEU A 234 -20.84 -0.59 5.71
C LEU A 234 -22.36 -0.53 5.52
N LYS A 235 -23.10 0.35 6.21
CA LYS A 235 -24.53 0.54 5.96
C LYS A 235 -24.82 1.05 4.55
N GLU A 236 -23.98 1.96 4.04
CA GLU A 236 -24.07 2.43 2.65
C GLU A 236 -23.88 1.29 1.66
N ARG A 237 -22.92 0.39 1.94
CA ARG A 237 -22.68 -0.82 1.15
C ARG A 237 -23.88 -1.76 1.17
N GLU A 238 -24.43 -2.06 2.35
CA GLU A 238 -25.62 -2.91 2.49
C GLU A 238 -26.81 -2.34 1.72
N ALA A 239 -27.03 -1.02 1.78
CA ALA A 239 -28.08 -0.36 1.02
C ALA A 239 -27.88 -0.47 -0.50
N PHE A 240 -26.62 -0.44 -0.97
CA PHE A 240 -26.29 -0.61 -2.38
C PHE A 240 -26.58 -2.03 -2.89
N TRP A 241 -26.18 -3.05 -2.13
CA TRP A 241 -26.42 -4.45 -2.50
C TRP A 241 -27.89 -4.85 -2.33
N GLY A 242 -28.60 -4.23 -1.38
CA GLY A 242 -30.02 -4.46 -1.14
C GLY A 242 -30.29 -5.92 -0.79
N SER A 243 -31.13 -6.60 -1.57
CA SER A 243 -31.46 -8.01 -1.36
C SER A 243 -30.54 -8.98 -2.10
N LYS A 244 -29.51 -8.49 -2.81
CA LYS A 244 -28.58 -9.36 -3.53
C LYS A 244 -27.61 -10.03 -2.54
N GLU A 245 -27.34 -11.31 -2.76
CA GLU A 245 -26.32 -12.03 -1.99
C GLU A 245 -24.95 -11.43 -2.27
N HIS A 246 -24.18 -11.20 -1.21
CA HIS A 246 -22.84 -10.64 -1.27
C HIS A 246 -22.05 -10.96 0.02
N VAL A 247 -20.73 -10.77 -0.02
CA VAL A 247 -19.80 -11.11 1.06
C VAL A 247 -19.86 -10.05 2.16
N HIS A 248 -19.97 -10.47 3.42
CA HIS A 248 -19.91 -9.61 4.60
C HIS A 248 -18.64 -9.92 5.41
N GLY A 249 -17.50 -9.37 5.01
CA GLY A 249 -16.22 -9.57 5.71
C GLY A 249 -15.91 -11.06 5.92
N GLU A 250 -15.78 -11.46 7.19
CA GLU A 250 -15.45 -12.84 7.58
C GLU A 250 -16.52 -13.89 7.21
N GLN A 251 -17.77 -13.50 6.89
CA GLN A 251 -18.89 -14.45 6.74
C GLN A 251 -19.30 -14.75 5.29
N GLY A 252 -18.74 -14.09 4.27
CA GLY A 252 -19.13 -14.38 2.89
C GLY A 252 -18.36 -15.54 2.27
N VAL A 253 -18.76 -16.79 2.56
CA VAL A 253 -18.12 -17.97 1.93
C VAL A 253 -19.13 -19.01 1.43
N ASN A 254 -19.58 -18.81 0.19
CA ASN A 254 -19.26 -19.75 -0.88
C ASN A 254 -17.92 -19.34 -1.57
N GLY A 255 -16.87 -19.01 -0.81
CA GLY A 255 -15.54 -18.68 -1.34
C GLY A 255 -14.69 -17.62 -0.60
N GLY A 256 -15.22 -16.85 0.36
CA GLY A 256 -14.41 -15.97 1.20
C GLY A 256 -13.35 -16.70 2.03
N VAL A 257 -12.40 -15.90 2.50
CA VAL A 257 -11.16 -16.24 3.21
C VAL A 257 -11.21 -17.64 3.84
N THR A 258 -10.67 -18.64 3.13
CA THR A 258 -10.50 -20.02 3.64
C THR A 258 -9.91 -19.97 5.04
N SER A 259 -10.23 -20.94 5.91
CA SER A 259 -9.65 -21.02 7.27
C SER A 259 -8.11 -20.90 7.29
N GLU A 260 -7.44 -21.37 6.23
CA GLU A 260 -6.02 -21.16 5.99
C GLU A 260 -5.64 -19.68 5.77
N ARG A 261 -6.32 -18.99 4.85
CA ARG A 261 -6.17 -17.53 4.63
C ARG A 261 -6.57 -16.70 5.86
N LYS A 262 -7.54 -17.16 6.66
CA LYS A 262 -7.94 -16.50 7.91
C LYS A 262 -6.82 -16.62 8.94
N GLY A 263 -6.25 -17.81 9.08
CA GLY A 263 -5.04 -18.02 9.90
C GLY A 263 -3.85 -17.21 9.41
N GLN A 264 -3.65 -17.06 8.10
CA GLN A 264 -2.59 -16.22 7.53
C GLN A 264 -2.83 -14.72 7.80
N GLN A 265 -4.05 -14.22 7.62
CA GLN A 265 -4.42 -12.83 7.94
C GLN A 265 -4.32 -12.56 9.45
N ASP A 266 -4.88 -13.42 10.29
CA ASP A 266 -4.79 -13.30 11.75
C ASP A 266 -3.33 -13.33 12.22
N ASN A 267 -2.50 -14.21 11.67
CA ASN A 267 -1.07 -14.24 11.99
C ASN A 267 -0.31 -13.01 11.49
N TYR A 268 -0.76 -12.40 10.38
CA TYR A 268 -0.18 -11.17 9.84
C TYR A 268 -0.55 -9.95 10.70
N TYR A 269 -1.80 -9.84 11.16
CA TYR A 269 -2.27 -8.67 11.93
C TYR A 269 -2.17 -8.81 13.46
N ASN A 270 -1.91 -10.00 14.02
CA ASN A 270 -1.88 -10.23 15.48
C ASN A 270 -0.48 -10.55 16.05
N LYS A 271 0.59 -10.46 15.26
CA LYS A 271 1.95 -10.50 15.81
C LYS A 271 2.45 -9.08 16.00
N ASP A 272 2.39 -8.64 17.25
CA ASP A 272 3.06 -7.44 17.78
C ASP A 272 4.53 -7.42 17.32
#